data_AF-A0A7X2D8M4-F1
#
_entry.id   AF-A0A7X2D8M4-F1
#
_cell.length_a   1.000
_cell.length_b   1.000
_cell.length_c   1.000
_cell.angle_alpha   90.00
_cell.angle_beta   90.00
_cell.angle_gamma   90.00
#
_symmetry.space_group_name_H-M   'P 1'
#
loop_
_entity.id
_entity.type
_entity.pdbx_description
1 polymer ?
#
loop_
_entity_poly.entity_id
_entity_poly.type
_entity_poly.pdbx_seq_one_letter_code
_entity_poly.pdbx_strand_id
1 'polypeptide(L)'
;MRLWIIVPIGGWDFPFVEKERGLSEKDIDLIGEAQKKLEKLGAFNEESCMTYKTSDLEDAKDFKTKAEKILKELDEKTDCDFAERIISIRTQPQCPECGNLGRLSDLYCSQCGTELTPSKYIDLHKD
;
A
#
# COMPACT_ATOMS: atom_id res chain seq x y z
N MET A 1 6.63 -12.58 -11.23
CA MET A 1 7.02 -11.70 -10.10
C MET A 1 5.77 -11.08 -9.54
N ARG A 2 5.56 -11.09 -8.21
CA ARG A 2 4.40 -10.41 -7.61
C ARG A 2 4.80 -9.00 -7.18
N LEU A 3 3.92 -8.04 -7.44
CA LEU A 3 4.04 -6.64 -7.10
C LEU A 3 3.13 -6.33 -5.92
N TRP A 4 3.61 -5.46 -5.03
CA TRP A 4 2.90 -4.90 -3.90
C TRP A 4 2.81 -3.41 -4.10
N ILE A 5 1.59 -2.89 -4.19
CA ILE A 5 1.32 -1.46 -4.28
C ILE A 5 0.85 -1.01 -2.91
N ILE A 6 1.63 -0.16 -2.25
CA ILE A 6 1.39 0.31 -0.89
C ILE A 6 0.85 1.73 -0.98
N VAL A 7 -0.39 1.91 -0.54
CA VAL A 7 -1.07 3.19 -0.42
C VAL A 7 -1.04 3.59 1.05
N PRO A 8 -0.34 4.69 1.40
CA PRO A 8 -0.07 5.09 2.79
C PRO A 8 -1.26 5.79 3.45
N ILE A 9 -2.39 5.10 3.46
CA ILE A 9 -3.65 5.52 4.06
C ILE A 9 -4.19 4.38 4.91
N GLY A 10 -4.67 4.68 6.12
CA GLY A 10 -5.32 3.69 6.96
C GLY A 10 -4.40 2.91 7.91
N GLY A 11 -4.97 1.86 8.51
CA GLY A 11 -4.33 0.94 9.46
C GLY A 11 -5.26 0.45 10.56
N TRP A 12 -4.86 -0.58 11.29
CA TRP A 12 -5.68 -1.14 12.38
C TRP A 12 -5.89 -0.12 13.50
N ASP A 13 -4.89 0.72 13.75
CA ASP A 13 -4.95 1.78 14.76
C ASP A 13 -5.42 3.13 14.20
N PHE A 14 -5.88 3.16 12.93
CA PHE A 14 -6.11 4.40 12.20
C PHE A 14 -7.10 5.38 12.87
N PRO A 15 -8.30 4.96 13.34
CA PRO A 15 -9.20 5.89 14.03
C PRO A 15 -8.65 6.38 15.37
N PHE A 16 -7.74 5.61 15.98
CA PHE A 16 -7.15 5.93 17.28
C PHE A 16 -5.99 6.92 17.11
N VAL A 17 -5.04 6.63 16.22
CA VAL A 17 -3.86 7.45 15.96
C VAL A 17 -4.22 8.83 15.40
N GLU A 18 -5.23 8.91 14.54
CA GLU A 18 -5.63 10.19 13.95
C GLU A 18 -6.44 11.08 14.91
N LYS A 19 -7.20 10.50 15.84
CA LYS A 19 -7.82 11.25 16.95
C LYS A 19 -6.76 11.86 17.87
N GLU A 20 -5.68 11.14 18.15
CA GLU A 20 -4.54 11.68 18.91
C GLU A 20 -3.78 12.77 18.14
N ARG A 21 -3.81 12.74 16.80
CA ARG A 21 -3.25 13.78 15.92
C ARG A 21 -4.16 15.00 15.73
N GLY A 22 -5.36 15.00 16.31
CA GLY A 22 -6.29 16.12 16.26
C GLY A 22 -7.13 16.20 14.98
N LEU A 23 -7.27 15.10 14.22
CA LEU A 23 -8.19 15.08 13.08
C LEU A 23 -9.65 15.21 13.52
N SER A 24 -10.44 15.90 12.71
CA SER A 24 -11.88 16.00 12.95
C SER A 24 -12.58 14.66 12.66
N GLU A 25 -13.73 14.41 13.28
CA GLU A 25 -14.55 13.22 12.95
C GLU A 25 -14.89 13.15 11.47
N LYS A 26 -15.09 14.31 10.83
CA LYS A 26 -15.34 14.43 9.40
C LYS A 26 -14.14 13.94 8.56
N ASP A 27 -12.91 14.26 8.97
CA ASP A 27 -11.71 13.78 8.26
C ASP A 27 -11.57 12.26 8.39
N ILE A 28 -11.83 11.73 9.59
CA ILE A 28 -11.80 10.28 9.86
C ILE A 28 -12.81 9.57 8.95
N ASP A 29 -14.03 10.10 8.82
CA ASP A 29 -15.07 9.55 7.94
C ASP A 29 -14.64 9.57 6.47
N LEU A 30 -14.10 10.71 6.00
CA LEU A 30 -13.60 10.85 4.62
C LEU A 30 -12.47 9.88 4.32
N ILE A 31 -11.56 9.67 5.27
CA ILE A 31 -10.47 8.70 5.12
C ILE A 31 -11.03 7.27 5.08
N GLY A 32 -12.01 6.95 5.92
CA GLY A 32 -12.72 5.67 5.88
C GLY A 32 -13.44 5.42 4.56
N GLU A 33 -14.02 6.45 3.95
CA GLU A 33 -14.59 6.36 2.60
C GLU A 33 -13.52 6.10 1.53
N ALA A 34 -12.37 6.75 1.61
CA ALA A 34 -11.25 6.51 0.71
C ALA A 34 -10.72 5.07 0.82
N GLN A 35 -10.60 4.53 2.04
CA GLN A 35 -10.25 3.11 2.26
C GLN A 35 -11.26 2.18 1.58
N LYS A 36 -12.57 2.40 1.77
CA LYS A 36 -13.62 1.61 1.11
C LYS A 36 -13.55 1.68 -0.41
N LYS A 37 -13.18 2.83 -0.98
CA LYS A 37 -12.95 2.95 -2.44
C LYS A 37 -11.78 2.07 -2.87
N LEU A 38 -10.67 2.06 -2.13
CA LEU A 38 -9.51 1.21 -2.41
C LEU A 38 -9.85 -0.29 -2.25
N GLU A 39 -10.63 -0.67 -1.24
CA GLU A 39 -11.11 -2.04 -1.06
C GLU A 39 -11.95 -2.53 -2.24
N LYS A 40 -12.82 -1.67 -2.79
CA LYS A 40 -13.57 -1.97 -4.01
C LYS A 40 -12.68 -2.16 -5.25
N LEU A 41 -11.47 -1.60 -5.24
CA LEU A 41 -10.46 -1.83 -6.27
C LEU A 41 -9.60 -3.09 -5.99
N GLY A 42 -9.89 -3.83 -4.92
CA GLY A 42 -9.19 -5.06 -4.56
C GLY A 42 -8.03 -4.86 -3.57
N ALA A 43 -7.83 -3.65 -3.04
CA ALA A 43 -6.85 -3.42 -1.98
C ALA A 43 -7.35 -3.98 -0.63
N PHE A 44 -6.44 -4.21 0.30
CA PHE A 44 -6.75 -4.66 1.65
C PHE A 44 -5.80 -4.05 2.67
N ASN A 45 -6.19 -4.07 3.94
CA ASN A 45 -5.39 -3.50 5.02
C ASN A 45 -4.26 -4.47 5.42
N GLU A 46 -3.01 -3.99 5.36
CA GLU A 46 -1.81 -4.73 5.75
C GLU A 46 -0.84 -3.76 6.43
N GLU A 47 -0.45 -4.06 7.67
CA GLU A 47 0.58 -3.33 8.43
C GLU A 47 0.46 -1.80 8.38
N SER A 48 -0.76 -1.31 8.63
CA SER A 48 -1.06 0.13 8.68
C SER A 48 -1.03 0.87 7.34
N CYS A 49 -1.26 0.15 6.24
CA CYS A 49 -1.45 0.71 4.91
C CYS A 49 -2.52 -0.07 4.13
N MET A 50 -3.08 0.54 3.10
CA MET A 50 -3.85 -0.19 2.08
C MET A 50 -2.88 -0.77 1.05
N THR A 51 -2.98 -2.07 0.80
CA THR A 51 -2.09 -2.81 -0.08
C THR A 51 -2.89 -3.48 -1.20
N TYR A 52 -2.39 -3.37 -2.43
CA TYR A 52 -2.87 -4.12 -3.58
C TYR A 52 -1.77 -5.05 -4.11
N LYS A 53 -2.13 -6.26 -4.55
CA LYS A 53 -1.17 -7.26 -5.02
C LYS A 53 -1.57 -7.74 -6.41
N THR A 54 -0.63 -7.68 -7.34
CA THR A 54 -0.82 -8.14 -8.72
C THR A 54 0.49 -8.72 -9.26
N SER A 55 0.43 -9.50 -10.34
CA SER A 55 1.63 -9.94 -11.07
C SER A 55 1.82 -9.18 -12.39
N ASP A 56 0.89 -8.29 -12.73
CA ASP A 56 0.89 -7.52 -13.97
C ASP A 56 1.31 -6.07 -13.68
N LEU A 57 2.30 -5.56 -14.44
CA LEU A 57 2.84 -4.23 -14.23
C LEU A 57 1.88 -3.12 -14.71
N GLU A 58 1.12 -3.36 -15.77
CA GLU A 58 0.14 -2.40 -16.28
C GLU A 58 -1.06 -2.30 -15.34
N ASP A 59 -1.50 -3.42 -14.77
CA ASP A 59 -2.49 -3.44 -13.70
C ASP A 59 -1.98 -2.70 -12.44
N ALA A 60 -0.71 -2.85 -12.08
CA ALA A 60 -0.11 -2.12 -10.97
C ALA A 60 -0.08 -0.60 -11.23
N LYS A 61 0.23 -0.18 -12.46
CA LYS A 61 0.21 1.23 -12.89
C LYS A 61 -1.21 1.81 -12.90
N ASP A 62 -2.17 1.04 -13.41
CA ASP A 62 -3.59 1.43 -13.43
C ASP A 62 -4.13 1.59 -11.99
N PHE A 63 -3.87 0.62 -11.12
CA PHE A 63 -4.23 0.71 -9.71
C PHE A 63 -3.58 1.94 -9.04
N LYS A 64 -2.28 2.17 -9.24
CA LYS A 64 -1.58 3.36 -8.71
C LYS A 64 -2.27 4.65 -9.15
N THR A 65 -2.59 4.77 -10.43
CA THR A 65 -3.28 5.95 -10.99
C THR A 65 -4.65 6.16 -10.35
N LYS A 66 -5.41 5.09 -10.11
CA LYS A 66 -6.70 5.17 -9.42
C LYS A 66 -6.55 5.56 -7.95
N ALA A 67 -5.56 4.99 -7.26
CA ALA A 67 -5.27 5.30 -5.87
C ALA A 67 -4.82 6.75 -5.69
N GLU A 68 -3.96 7.27 -6.58
CA GLU A 68 -3.56 8.69 -6.60
C GLU A 68 -4.76 9.63 -6.74
N LYS A 69 -5.72 9.30 -7.61
CA LYS A 69 -6.96 10.07 -7.75
C LYS A 69 -7.78 10.08 -6.45
N ILE A 70 -7.91 8.93 -5.79
CA ILE A 70 -8.62 8.82 -4.50
C ILE A 70 -7.92 9.66 -3.43
N LEU A 71 -6.59 9.60 -3.32
CA LEU A 71 -5.83 10.39 -2.36
C LEU A 71 -5.94 11.88 -2.66
N LYS A 72 -5.90 12.29 -3.93
CA LYS A 72 -6.09 13.70 -4.31
C LYS A 72 -7.48 14.23 -3.92
N GLU A 73 -8.53 13.46 -4.20
CA GLU A 73 -9.90 13.83 -3.78
C GLU A 73 -10.05 13.96 -2.26
N LEU A 74 -9.26 13.19 -1.51
CA LEU A 74 -9.25 13.23 -0.05
C LEU A 74 -8.49 14.45 0.46
N ASP A 75 -7.32 14.74 -0.10
CA ASP A 75 -6.48 15.91 0.18
C ASP A 75 -7.26 17.22 -0.04
N GLU A 76 -8.07 17.30 -1.12
CA GLU A 76 -8.94 18.46 -1.38
C GLU A 76 -10.06 18.65 -0.34
N LYS A 77 -10.36 17.63 0.48
CA LYS A 77 -11.50 17.61 1.41
C LYS A 77 -11.11 17.54 2.88
N THR A 78 -9.84 17.34 3.16
CA THR A 78 -9.29 17.17 4.51
C THR A 78 -8.13 18.14 4.70
N ASP A 79 -7.87 18.58 5.92
CA ASP A 79 -6.68 19.39 6.23
C ASP A 79 -5.42 18.51 6.40
N CYS A 80 -5.43 17.31 5.79
CA CYS A 80 -4.38 16.32 5.90
C CYS A 80 -3.53 16.34 4.63
N ASP A 81 -2.22 16.40 4.78
CA ASP A 81 -1.28 16.29 3.66
C ASP A 81 -1.07 14.82 3.26
N PHE A 82 -2.03 14.27 2.52
CA PHE A 82 -1.92 12.93 1.95
C PHE A 82 -1.21 12.96 0.60
N ALA A 83 -1.24 14.11 -0.10
CA ALA A 83 -0.62 14.29 -1.41
C ALA A 83 0.92 14.16 -1.39
N GLU A 84 1.58 14.48 -0.28
CA GLU A 84 3.02 14.21 -0.13
C GLU A 84 3.35 12.73 0.08
N ARG A 85 2.36 11.88 0.37
CA ARG A 85 2.61 10.46 0.66
C ARG A 85 2.78 9.64 -0.62
N ILE A 86 3.95 9.06 -0.79
CA ILE A 86 4.33 8.30 -1.99
C ILE A 86 3.63 6.92 -2.00
N ILE A 87 2.80 6.68 -3.02
CA ILE A 87 2.33 5.32 -3.36
C ILE A 87 3.50 4.54 -3.93
N SER A 88 3.94 3.49 -3.25
CA SER A 88 5.11 2.71 -3.65
C SER A 88 4.73 1.39 -4.31
N ILE A 89 5.43 1.02 -5.38
CA ILE A 89 5.34 -0.31 -5.99
C ILE A 89 6.61 -1.07 -5.65
N ARG A 90 6.46 -2.28 -5.10
CA ARG A 90 7.57 -3.13 -4.67
C ARG A 90 7.45 -4.53 -5.22
N THR A 91 8.57 -5.17 -5.53
CA THR A 91 8.59 -6.60 -5.81
C THR A 91 8.47 -7.39 -4.50
N GLN A 92 7.59 -8.38 -4.46
CA GLN A 92 7.50 -9.26 -3.30
C GLN A 92 8.76 -10.14 -3.20
N PRO A 93 9.40 -10.23 -2.02
CA PRO A 93 10.46 -11.20 -1.78
C PRO A 93 10.01 -12.62 -2.10
N GLN A 94 10.86 -13.35 -2.81
CA GLN A 94 10.59 -14.74 -3.19
C GLN A 94 11.79 -15.61 -2.87
N CYS A 95 11.54 -16.77 -2.30
CA CYS A 95 12.57 -17.77 -2.02
C CYS A 95 13.06 -18.37 -3.35
N PRO A 96 14.38 -18.31 -3.64
CA PRO A 96 14.91 -18.88 -4.87
C PRO A 96 14.91 -20.42 -4.89
N GLU A 97 14.88 -21.06 -3.71
CA GLU A 97 14.94 -22.53 -3.58
C GLU A 97 13.57 -23.19 -3.70
N CYS A 98 12.58 -22.72 -2.92
CA CYS A 98 11.26 -23.35 -2.86
C CYS A 98 10.14 -22.54 -3.53
N GLY A 99 10.45 -21.32 -3.99
CA GLY A 99 9.47 -20.44 -4.64
C GLY A 99 8.47 -19.75 -3.69
N ASN A 100 8.50 -20.04 -2.38
CA ASN A 100 7.62 -19.42 -1.40
C ASN A 100 7.78 -17.89 -1.37
N LEU A 101 6.68 -17.17 -1.16
CA LEU A 101 6.65 -15.71 -1.12
C LEU A 101 6.79 -15.21 0.33
N GLY A 102 7.72 -14.28 0.55
CA GLY A 102 7.92 -13.62 1.84
C GLY A 102 7.12 -12.32 1.96
N ARG A 103 7.03 -11.78 3.17
CA ARG A 103 6.61 -10.41 3.43
C ARG A 103 7.73 -9.43 3.06
N LEU A 104 7.41 -8.15 2.95
CA LEU A 104 8.39 -7.13 2.55
C LEU A 104 9.57 -6.98 3.52
N SER A 105 9.36 -7.28 4.80
CA SER A 105 10.38 -7.24 5.86
C SER A 105 11.14 -8.56 6.06
N ASP A 106 10.70 -9.64 5.42
CA ASP A 106 11.30 -10.95 5.65
C ASP A 106 12.67 -11.02 4.95
N LEU A 107 13.69 -11.45 5.71
CA LEU A 107 15.04 -11.71 5.18
C LEU A 107 15.19 -13.19 4.76
N TYR A 108 14.50 -14.09 5.45
CA TYR A 108 14.62 -15.54 5.28
C TYR A 108 13.26 -16.19 5.02
N CYS A 109 13.25 -17.25 4.23
CA CYS A 109 12.07 -18.00 3.90
C CYS A 109 11.54 -18.75 5.13
N SER A 110 10.27 -18.51 5.47
CA SER A 110 9.59 -19.17 6.58
C SER A 110 9.38 -20.69 6.39
N GLN A 111 9.60 -21.21 5.18
CA GLN A 111 9.44 -22.63 4.87
C GLN A 111 10.76 -23.41 4.93
N CYS A 112 11.85 -22.86 4.37
CA CYS A 112 13.11 -23.60 4.22
C CYS A 112 14.34 -22.90 4.81
N GLY A 113 14.19 -21.68 5.37
CA GLY A 113 15.28 -20.93 5.98
C GLY A 113 16.25 -20.24 5.00
N THR A 114 16.12 -20.48 3.69
CA THR A 114 16.93 -19.81 2.67
C THR A 114 16.67 -18.31 2.64
N GLU A 115 17.71 -17.51 2.44
CA GLU A 115 17.60 -16.07 2.23
C GLU A 115 16.68 -15.75 1.03
N LEU A 116 15.80 -14.77 1.21
CA LEU A 116 14.84 -14.35 0.19
C LEU A 116 15.50 -13.40 -0.81
N THR A 117 14.97 -13.35 -2.03
CA THR A 117 15.31 -12.27 -2.94
C THR A 117 14.85 -10.93 -2.36
N PRO A 118 15.68 -9.86 -2.41
CA PRO A 118 15.33 -8.59 -1.79
C PRO A 118 14.16 -7.92 -2.52
N SER A 119 13.28 -7.27 -1.74
CA SER A 119 12.25 -6.37 -2.28
C SER A 119 12.91 -5.18 -2.98
N LYS A 120 12.49 -4.89 -4.21
CA LYS A 120 12.96 -3.74 -4.99
C LYS A 120 11.82 -2.76 -5.21
N TYR A 121 12.12 -1.47 -5.05
CA TYR A 121 11.22 -0.41 -5.47
C TYR A 121 11.18 -0.35 -7.01
N ILE A 122 9.98 -0.22 -7.57
CA ILE A 122 9.79 0.00 -9.00
C ILE A 122 9.51 1.48 -9.21
N ASP A 123 10.51 2.18 -9.75
CA ASP A 123 10.39 3.58 -10.16
C ASP A 123 9.71 3.64 -11.52
N LEU A 124 8.51 4.23 -11.56
CA LEU A 124 7.73 4.39 -12.79
C LEU A 124 8.08 5.67 -13.56
N HIS A 125 9.06 6.47 -13.10
CA HIS A 125 9.51 7.68 -13.79
C HIS A 125 10.73 7.46 -14.68
N LYS A 126 11.24 6.22 -14.77
CA LYS A 126 12.36 5.86 -15.63
C LYS A 126 11.89 4.85 -16.68
N ASP A 127 11.30 5.38 -17.74
CA ASP A 127 11.24 4.71 -19.05
C ASP A 127 12.37 5.26 -19.94
#